data_AF-A0AAD5TTM2-F1
#
_entry.id   AF-A0AAD5TTM2-F1
#
_cell.length_a   1.000
_cell.length_b   1.000
_cell.length_c   1.000
_cell.angle_alpha   90.00
_cell.angle_beta   90.00
_cell.angle_gamma   90.00
#
_symmetry.space_group_name_H-M   'P 1'
#
loop_
_entity.id
_entity.type
_entity.pdbx_description
1 polymer ?
#
loop_
_entity_poly.entity_id
_entity_poly.type
_entity_poly.pdbx_seq_one_letter_code
_entity_poly.pdbx_strand_id
1 'polypeptide(L)'
;DKGETQDGVEVINKIVDRISNSTLLEDRRASVLTLKGLAKDWKLDVGTKAMNCLINVLKTDRMDVDIINASLETLNFLFSKDDDDNLNNENKDTDLGFMFSEIYIKDPKNVTLLLDILEEQDFYVRFHTVEILQTLLLNMGSKLQDTVMTSPLGISRLIDLLDDHREIVRNEGLLLLISLTHSNAEIQKLIAFEDAFRRLFEITFQVGGAVDGGIIVQDCLQLTLNLLKHNVSNQNFFRETNGIQSLKKLLTKVIYHKDQQFEVFLSHETVEWDDDQKIKNICFVLEIFRNLVGPNSPNTETNQNVIYQSNILNPLINLALSAQIPFPVRSQALFCLGDIIRGNKVSQDAFSKVLFSKSEANSAVPVSSGKRFPSSASQQSLGPVSGKPAIVSIVKAALDKDDFSIRTAATYALQCLVFDNADMQSILASTFTPPPADHTDSEDSAIVLSHIVSENQVAKELCLKVTFGDEGEDEKINLLHKLMYTLNQTSRENAGIQGPDVRIYIGILSFISVWLYDFSVGVKEFFSEGVNLQFLVEQIIQSSGVDPLVQGLSSYLLGLLFEFNDNPKESGLDKQFVQNVIVSRIGSDVFLGRLSRLKESPYFQKANLYFD
;
A
#
# COMPACT_ATOMS: atom_id res chain seq x y z
N ASP A 1 11.76 51.12 -49.79
CA ASP A 1 11.88 51.06 -48.33
C ASP A 1 10.98 49.99 -47.74
N LYS A 2 11.52 48.78 -47.60
CA LYS A 2 10.93 47.75 -46.74
C LYS A 2 11.53 47.99 -45.36
N GLY A 3 10.70 48.37 -44.39
CA GLY A 3 11.14 48.71 -43.03
C GLY A 3 11.96 47.60 -42.43
N GLU A 4 13.13 47.95 -41.89
CA GLU A 4 13.98 47.08 -41.11
C GLU A 4 13.17 46.49 -39.96
N THR A 5 13.13 45.17 -39.86
CA THR A 5 12.64 44.45 -38.69
C THR A 5 13.51 44.86 -37.50
N GLN A 6 12.95 45.58 -36.52
CA GLN A 6 13.65 45.90 -35.27
C GLN A 6 14.16 44.59 -34.65
N ASP A 7 15.44 44.57 -34.27
CA ASP A 7 16.06 43.46 -33.56
C ASP A 7 15.34 43.26 -32.21
N GLY A 8 14.72 42.08 -32.00
CA GLY A 8 13.90 41.79 -30.81
C GLY A 8 14.67 42.03 -29.50
N VAL A 9 15.98 41.83 -29.54
CA VAL A 9 16.93 42.06 -28.45
C VAL A 9 17.02 43.54 -28.05
N GLU A 10 16.97 44.48 -29.01
CA GLU A 10 16.98 45.92 -28.74
C GLU A 10 15.64 46.39 -28.14
N VAL A 11 14.53 45.81 -28.60
CA VAL A 11 13.20 46.10 -28.06
C VAL A 11 13.12 45.68 -26.60
N ILE A 12 13.60 44.48 -26.26
CA ILE A 12 13.65 43.97 -24.88
C ILE A 12 14.49 44.91 -23.99
N ASN A 13 15.67 45.35 -24.45
CA ASN A 13 16.51 46.28 -23.68
C ASN A 13 15.78 47.60 -23.38
N LYS A 14 15.10 48.19 -24.36
CA LYS A 14 14.32 49.44 -24.17
C LYS A 14 13.17 49.25 -23.17
N ILE A 15 12.51 48.09 -23.21
CA ILE A 15 11.44 47.76 -22.27
C ILE A 15 11.99 47.59 -20.85
N VAL A 16 13.10 46.88 -20.67
CA VAL A 16 13.76 46.70 -19.36
C VAL A 16 14.20 48.04 -18.75
N ASP A 17 14.78 48.92 -19.57
CA ASP A 17 15.15 50.28 -19.16
C ASP A 17 13.93 51.09 -18.70
N ARG A 18 12.83 51.01 -19.46
CA ARG A 18 11.58 51.69 -19.11
C ARG A 18 10.95 51.16 -17.82
N ILE A 19 10.98 49.85 -17.57
CA ILE A 19 10.49 49.27 -16.30
C ILE A 19 11.36 49.76 -15.13
N SER A 20 12.67 49.82 -15.31
CA SER A 20 13.62 50.17 -14.24
C SER A 20 13.59 51.66 -13.89
N ASN A 21 13.38 52.53 -14.88
CA ASN A 21 13.58 53.98 -14.74
C ASN A 21 12.29 54.81 -14.82
N SER A 22 11.17 54.27 -15.31
CA SER A 22 9.92 55.03 -15.36
C SER A 22 9.34 55.27 -13.97
N THR A 23 9.00 56.53 -13.69
CA THR A 23 8.34 56.93 -12.44
C THR A 23 6.85 56.62 -12.45
N LEU A 24 6.21 56.59 -13.64
CA LEU A 24 4.79 56.31 -13.79
C LEU A 24 4.52 54.80 -13.74
N LEU A 25 3.65 54.39 -12.81
CA LEU A 25 3.24 52.98 -12.64
C LEU A 25 2.59 52.44 -13.91
N GLU A 26 1.73 53.21 -14.56
CA GLU A 26 1.07 52.84 -15.82
C GLU A 26 2.08 52.49 -16.92
N ASP A 27 3.19 53.25 -16.98
CA ASP A 27 4.22 53.02 -17.97
C ASP A 27 5.03 51.74 -17.69
N ARG A 28 5.34 51.48 -16.42
CA ARG A 28 5.97 50.22 -15.99
C ARG A 28 5.05 49.03 -16.27
N ARG A 29 3.76 49.15 -15.95
CA ARG A 29 2.75 48.11 -16.16
C ARG A 29 2.61 47.75 -17.64
N ALA A 30 2.47 48.74 -18.52
CA ALA A 30 2.40 48.51 -19.97
C ALA A 30 3.69 47.85 -20.51
N SER A 31 4.84 48.18 -19.94
CA SER A 31 6.11 47.54 -20.30
C SER A 31 6.19 46.08 -19.87
N VAL A 32 5.78 45.74 -18.64
CA VAL A 32 5.72 44.35 -18.16
C VAL A 32 4.77 43.52 -19.02
N LEU A 33 3.59 44.05 -19.37
CA LEU A 33 2.65 43.37 -20.28
C LEU A 33 3.23 43.13 -21.67
N THR A 34 4.01 44.09 -22.19
CA THR A 34 4.72 43.92 -23.46
C THR A 34 5.78 42.82 -23.37
N LEU A 35 6.54 42.81 -22.26
CA LEU A 35 7.56 41.80 -21.99
C LEU A 35 6.97 40.39 -21.90
N LYS A 36 5.80 40.25 -21.25
CA LYS A 36 5.02 39.01 -21.17
C LYS A 36 4.70 38.45 -22.57
N GLY A 37 4.30 39.32 -23.50
CA GLY A 37 4.05 38.94 -24.88
C GLY A 37 5.32 38.47 -25.60
N LEU A 38 6.42 39.20 -25.44
CA LEU A 38 7.71 38.88 -26.06
C LEU A 38 8.36 37.60 -25.52
N ALA A 39 8.05 37.20 -24.29
CA ALA A 39 8.60 35.99 -23.68
C ALA A 39 8.31 34.74 -24.51
N LYS A 40 7.19 34.69 -25.24
CA LYS A 40 6.79 33.54 -26.07
C LYS A 40 7.76 33.28 -27.22
N ASP A 41 8.17 34.33 -27.92
CA ASP A 41 9.03 34.23 -29.10
C ASP A 41 10.52 34.39 -28.74
N TRP A 42 10.83 35.06 -27.62
CA TRP A 42 12.18 35.48 -27.24
C TRP A 42 12.53 35.08 -25.79
N LYS A 43 12.14 33.87 -25.38
CA LYS A 43 12.28 33.36 -24.00
C LYS A 43 13.69 33.51 -23.42
N LEU A 44 14.71 33.13 -24.19
CA LEU A 44 16.12 33.23 -23.78
C LEU A 44 16.54 34.68 -23.49
N ASP A 45 16.21 35.61 -24.39
CA ASP A 45 16.57 37.02 -24.27
C ASP A 45 15.81 37.69 -23.13
N VAL A 46 14.51 37.42 -23.00
CA VAL A 46 13.69 37.94 -21.91
C VAL A 46 14.19 37.42 -20.56
N GLY A 47 14.46 36.12 -20.42
CA GLY A 47 14.95 35.56 -19.17
C GLY A 47 16.34 36.09 -18.78
N THR A 48 17.24 36.24 -19.75
CA THR A 48 18.60 36.73 -19.48
C THR A 48 18.62 38.22 -19.11
N LYS A 49 17.77 39.04 -19.74
CA LYS A 49 17.84 40.50 -19.63
C LYS A 49 16.83 41.10 -18.65
N ALA A 50 15.65 40.49 -18.51
CA ALA A 50 14.53 41.09 -17.81
C ALA A 50 14.18 40.43 -16.48
N MET A 51 14.66 39.20 -16.20
CA MET A 51 14.28 38.47 -14.97
C MET A 51 14.58 39.26 -13.69
N ASN A 52 15.77 39.87 -13.56
CA ASN A 52 16.10 40.71 -12.39
C ASN A 52 15.19 41.93 -12.26
N CYS A 53 14.76 42.50 -13.40
CA CYS A 53 13.85 43.62 -13.43
C CYS A 53 12.45 43.21 -12.96
N LEU A 54 11.95 42.06 -13.42
CA LEU A 54 10.69 41.47 -12.95
C LEU A 54 10.71 41.17 -11.45
N ILE A 55 11.82 40.60 -10.94
CA ILE A 55 12.01 40.38 -9.48
C ILE A 55 11.96 41.70 -8.71
N ASN A 56 12.51 42.78 -9.26
CA ASN A 56 12.47 44.08 -8.60
C ASN A 56 11.06 44.67 -8.59
N VAL A 57 10.28 44.52 -9.67
CA VAL A 57 8.86 44.90 -9.72
C VAL A 57 8.07 44.20 -8.61
N LEU A 58 8.30 42.90 -8.39
CA LEU A 58 7.68 42.15 -7.29
C LEU A 58 7.99 42.74 -5.89
N LYS A 59 9.12 43.43 -5.74
CA LYS A 59 9.53 44.08 -4.47
C LYS A 59 8.94 45.48 -4.33
N THR A 60 8.97 46.28 -5.40
CA THR A 60 8.69 47.73 -5.33
C THR A 60 7.24 48.09 -5.63
N ASP A 61 6.59 47.35 -6.53
CA ASP A 61 5.24 47.66 -7.04
C ASP A 61 4.17 46.71 -6.46
N ARG A 62 4.44 46.13 -5.28
CA ARG A 62 3.65 45.09 -4.63
C ARG A 62 2.17 45.43 -4.40
N MET A 63 1.82 46.70 -4.35
CA MET A 63 0.44 47.17 -4.15
C MET A 63 -0.39 47.19 -5.44
N ASP A 64 0.23 46.99 -6.59
CA ASP A 64 -0.44 47.00 -7.88
C ASP A 64 -0.65 45.57 -8.39
N VAL A 65 -1.88 45.07 -8.25
CA VAL A 65 -2.23 43.69 -8.61
C VAL A 65 -1.91 43.38 -10.08
N ASP A 66 -2.19 44.31 -11.00
CA ASP A 66 -2.02 44.09 -12.44
C ASP A 66 -0.55 43.86 -12.83
N ILE A 67 0.37 44.71 -12.34
CA ILE A 67 1.79 44.57 -12.67
C ILE A 67 2.43 43.37 -11.97
N ILE A 68 1.98 43.04 -10.75
CA ILE A 68 2.44 41.86 -10.01
C ILE A 68 2.02 40.59 -10.73
N ASN A 69 0.75 40.46 -11.11
CA ASN A 69 0.26 39.32 -11.89
C ASN A 69 1.01 39.17 -13.20
N ALA A 70 1.16 40.26 -13.97
CA ALA A 70 1.91 40.21 -15.22
C ALA A 70 3.37 39.78 -15.01
N SER A 71 3.99 40.18 -13.90
CA SER A 71 5.36 39.79 -13.55
C SER A 71 5.45 38.32 -13.14
N LEU A 72 4.55 37.84 -12.30
CA LEU A 72 4.45 36.44 -11.86
C LEU A 72 4.22 35.51 -13.05
N GLU A 73 3.26 35.83 -13.92
CA GLU A 73 2.98 35.03 -15.12
C GLU A 73 4.17 35.00 -16.07
N THR A 74 4.88 36.13 -16.25
CA THR A 74 6.07 36.17 -17.10
C THR A 74 7.19 35.32 -16.51
N LEU A 75 7.42 35.40 -15.19
CA LEU A 75 8.41 34.57 -14.50
C LEU A 75 8.05 33.09 -14.58
N ASN A 76 6.79 32.72 -14.35
CA ASN A 76 6.34 31.33 -14.46
C ASN A 76 6.60 30.79 -15.87
N PHE A 77 6.26 31.56 -16.90
CA PHE A 77 6.54 31.18 -18.30
C PHE A 77 8.04 30.97 -18.57
N LEU A 78 8.91 31.79 -17.98
CA LEU A 78 10.36 31.63 -18.08
C LEU A 78 10.86 30.35 -17.41
N PHE A 79 10.21 29.89 -16.34
CA PHE A 79 10.60 28.69 -15.58
C PHE A 79 9.98 27.41 -16.12
N SER A 80 8.81 27.48 -16.78
CA SER A 80 8.16 26.32 -17.36
C SER A 80 8.97 25.74 -18.52
N LYS A 81 8.83 24.44 -18.76
CA LYS A 81 9.37 23.82 -19.97
C LYS A 81 8.54 24.24 -21.19
N ASP A 82 9.15 24.34 -22.35
CA ASP A 82 8.41 24.61 -23.58
C ASP A 82 7.64 23.35 -24.01
N ASP A 83 6.33 23.45 -24.21
CA ASP A 83 5.44 22.33 -24.57
C ASP A 83 5.52 21.94 -26.07
N ASP A 84 6.26 22.70 -26.89
CA ASP A 84 6.25 22.57 -28.34
C ASP A 84 7.33 21.59 -28.87
N ASP A 85 6.94 20.33 -29.07
CA ASP A 85 7.66 19.36 -29.92
C ASP A 85 7.72 19.76 -31.42
N ASN A 86 6.97 20.81 -31.82
CA ASN A 86 6.76 21.20 -33.22
C ASN A 86 7.64 22.35 -33.74
N LEU A 87 8.47 22.96 -32.89
CA LEU A 87 9.44 23.95 -33.36
C LEU A 87 10.74 23.24 -33.76
N ASN A 88 11.10 23.33 -35.04
CA ASN A 88 12.41 22.95 -35.60
C ASN A 88 13.53 23.84 -35.03
N ASN A 89 13.70 23.86 -33.71
CA ASN A 89 14.81 24.54 -33.06
C ASN A 89 15.98 23.56 -32.96
N GLU A 90 17.09 23.88 -33.63
CA GLU A 90 18.37 23.16 -33.59
C GLU A 90 19.01 23.12 -32.18
N ASN A 91 18.39 23.76 -31.18
CA ASN A 91 18.84 23.86 -29.79
C ASN A 91 18.00 22.98 -28.82
N LYS A 92 17.76 21.70 -29.15
CA LYS A 92 17.02 20.77 -28.28
C LYS A 92 17.72 20.42 -26.95
N ASP A 93 18.97 20.84 -26.75
CA ASP A 93 19.79 20.40 -25.60
C ASP A 93 19.71 21.31 -24.35
N THR A 94 19.12 22.51 -24.42
CA THR A 94 19.08 23.42 -23.26
C THR A 94 17.65 23.63 -22.77
N ASP A 95 17.31 23.00 -21.65
CA ASP A 95 16.06 23.29 -20.94
C ASP A 95 16.17 24.70 -20.31
N LEU A 96 15.64 25.70 -21.03
CA LEU A 96 15.65 27.10 -20.59
C LEU A 96 14.86 27.28 -19.29
N GLY A 97 13.77 26.53 -19.10
CA GLY A 97 12.95 26.57 -17.90
C GLY A 97 13.75 26.17 -16.67
N PHE A 98 14.46 25.05 -16.77
CA PHE A 98 15.38 24.58 -15.74
C PHE A 98 16.52 25.58 -15.50
N MET A 99 17.15 26.09 -16.56
CA MET A 99 18.25 27.08 -16.45
C MET A 99 17.80 28.33 -15.69
N PHE A 100 16.68 28.93 -16.06
CA PHE A 100 16.18 30.14 -15.39
C PHE A 100 15.74 29.87 -13.96
N SER A 101 15.16 28.69 -13.69
CA SER A 101 14.84 28.25 -12.33
C SER A 101 16.10 28.13 -11.46
N GLU A 102 17.18 27.57 -12.02
CA GLU A 102 18.46 27.46 -11.32
C GLU A 102 19.05 28.84 -11.01
N ILE A 103 18.98 29.79 -11.96
CA ILE A 103 19.46 31.16 -11.75
C ILE A 103 18.60 31.88 -10.68
N TYR A 104 17.28 31.72 -10.73
CA TYR A 104 16.35 32.36 -9.79
C TYR A 104 16.60 31.93 -8.34
N ILE A 105 16.76 30.62 -8.09
CA ILE A 105 16.93 30.05 -6.75
C ILE A 105 18.34 30.30 -6.16
N LYS A 106 19.32 30.73 -6.97
CA LYS A 106 20.68 31.06 -6.45
C LYS A 106 20.66 32.13 -5.35
N ASP A 107 19.69 33.05 -5.38
CA ASP A 107 19.43 33.96 -4.26
C ASP A 107 18.21 33.48 -3.45
N PRO A 108 18.41 32.94 -2.24
CA PRO A 108 17.32 32.49 -1.35
C PRO A 108 16.25 33.55 -1.10
N LYS A 109 16.60 34.84 -1.15
CA LYS A 109 15.67 35.94 -0.95
C LYS A 109 14.57 35.99 -2.00
N ASN A 110 14.81 35.43 -3.19
CA ASN A 110 13.81 35.37 -4.25
C ASN A 110 12.68 34.40 -3.86
N VAL A 111 13.00 33.26 -3.26
CA VAL A 111 11.99 32.33 -2.73
C VAL A 111 11.28 32.94 -1.52
N THR A 112 12.02 33.58 -0.59
CA THR A 112 11.40 34.30 0.53
C THR A 112 10.43 35.37 0.04
N LEU A 113 10.75 36.10 -1.03
CA LEU A 113 9.86 37.07 -1.65
C LEU A 113 8.56 36.42 -2.17
N LEU A 114 8.64 35.28 -2.86
CA LEU A 114 7.44 34.55 -3.29
C LEU A 114 6.60 34.11 -2.09
N LEU A 115 7.23 33.59 -1.04
CA LEU A 115 6.54 33.23 0.20
C LEU A 115 5.88 34.45 0.87
N ASP A 116 6.53 35.61 0.86
CA ASP A 116 5.94 36.85 1.36
C ASP A 116 4.71 37.25 0.52
N ILE A 117 4.77 37.10 -0.81
CA ILE A 117 3.67 37.46 -1.73
C ILE A 117 2.42 36.59 -1.51
N LEU A 118 2.57 35.35 -1.02
CA LEU A 118 1.41 34.52 -0.67
C LEU A 118 0.50 35.16 0.39
N GLU A 119 1.00 36.09 1.19
CA GLU A 119 0.19 36.81 2.18
C GLU A 119 -0.83 37.77 1.53
N GLU A 120 -0.61 38.19 0.27
CA GLU A 120 -1.51 39.09 -0.46
C GLU A 120 -2.90 38.49 -0.62
N GLN A 121 -3.97 39.28 -0.46
CA GLN A 121 -5.34 38.76 -0.49
C GLN A 121 -5.89 38.53 -1.91
N ASP A 122 -5.25 39.08 -2.95
CA ASP A 122 -5.73 38.94 -4.32
C ASP A 122 -5.66 37.47 -4.80
N PHE A 123 -6.69 37.05 -5.54
CA PHE A 123 -6.80 35.68 -6.02
C PHE A 123 -5.69 35.31 -7.01
N TYR A 124 -5.48 36.15 -8.03
CA TYR A 124 -4.53 35.86 -9.10
C TYR A 124 -3.09 35.93 -8.61
N VAL A 125 -2.80 36.87 -7.71
CA VAL A 125 -1.46 37.00 -7.11
C VAL A 125 -1.10 35.73 -6.35
N ARG A 126 -2.00 35.23 -5.47
CA ARG A 126 -1.77 33.97 -4.77
C ARG A 126 -1.66 32.79 -5.73
N PHE A 127 -2.61 32.67 -6.66
CA PHE A 127 -2.67 31.57 -7.61
C PHE A 127 -1.38 31.46 -8.43
N HIS A 128 -0.95 32.54 -9.09
CA HIS A 128 0.27 32.55 -9.89
C HIS A 128 1.54 32.38 -9.04
N THR A 129 1.53 32.81 -7.78
CA THR A 129 2.65 32.55 -6.86
C THR A 129 2.75 31.07 -6.51
N VAL A 130 1.61 30.39 -6.27
CA VAL A 130 1.57 28.94 -6.06
C VAL A 130 2.04 28.20 -7.32
N GLU A 131 1.59 28.60 -8.51
CA GLU A 131 2.05 28.01 -9.78
C GLU A 131 3.58 28.13 -9.93
N ILE A 132 4.16 29.30 -9.67
CA ILE A 132 5.63 29.47 -9.72
C ILE A 132 6.32 28.54 -8.72
N LEU A 133 5.83 28.45 -7.49
CA LEU A 133 6.42 27.57 -6.47
C LEU A 133 6.34 26.11 -6.88
N GLN A 134 5.24 25.66 -7.49
CA GLN A 134 5.12 24.31 -8.06
C GLN A 134 6.12 24.10 -9.20
N THR A 135 6.23 25.03 -10.17
CA THR A 135 7.20 24.96 -11.28
C THR A 135 8.64 24.90 -10.76
N LEU A 136 8.97 25.75 -9.78
CA LEU A 136 10.29 25.75 -9.14
C LEU A 136 10.55 24.45 -8.37
N LEU A 137 9.53 23.84 -7.78
CA LEU A 137 9.68 22.57 -7.08
C LEU A 137 9.90 21.40 -8.05
N LEU A 138 9.23 21.42 -9.21
CA LEU A 138 9.45 20.46 -10.29
C LEU A 138 10.89 20.54 -10.82
N ASN A 139 11.39 21.77 -11.01
CA ASN A 139 12.74 21.99 -11.57
C ASN A 139 13.85 21.83 -10.53
N MET A 140 13.65 22.31 -9.29
CA MET A 140 14.71 22.50 -8.29
C MET A 140 14.30 21.96 -6.90
N GLY A 141 13.59 20.84 -6.86
CA GLY A 141 12.99 20.20 -5.68
C GLY A 141 13.75 20.37 -4.36
N SER A 142 14.91 19.72 -4.22
CA SER A 142 15.71 19.75 -2.99
C SER A 142 16.12 21.16 -2.57
N LYS A 143 16.51 22.00 -3.54
CA LYS A 143 17.03 23.34 -3.30
C LYS A 143 15.91 24.30 -2.87
N LEU A 144 14.72 24.16 -3.46
CA LEU A 144 13.53 24.89 -3.04
C LEU A 144 13.10 24.44 -1.63
N GLN A 145 13.05 23.13 -1.36
CA GLN A 145 12.76 22.58 -0.04
C GLN A 145 13.68 23.18 1.04
N ASP A 146 15.00 23.18 0.81
CA ASP A 146 15.99 23.76 1.73
C ASP A 146 15.75 25.26 1.97
N THR A 147 15.41 25.98 0.90
CA THR A 147 15.16 27.43 0.98
C THR A 147 13.87 27.73 1.75
N VAL A 148 12.80 26.96 1.52
CA VAL A 148 11.53 27.10 2.25
C VAL A 148 11.72 26.80 3.74
N MET A 149 12.49 25.75 4.10
CA MET A 149 12.76 25.40 5.49
C MET A 149 13.55 26.49 6.25
N THR A 150 14.47 27.16 5.56
CA THR A 150 15.32 28.20 6.16
C THR A 150 14.69 29.59 6.11
N SER A 151 13.66 29.79 5.28
CA SER A 151 12.92 31.04 5.21
C SER A 151 12.07 31.25 6.48
N PRO A 152 12.10 32.44 7.10
CA PRO A 152 11.22 32.76 8.23
C PRO A 152 9.75 32.52 7.87
N LEU A 153 9.03 31.78 8.72
CA LEU A 153 7.61 31.41 8.53
C LEU A 153 7.31 30.71 7.19
N GLY A 154 8.33 30.15 6.52
CA GLY A 154 8.17 29.62 5.17
C GLY A 154 7.14 28.49 5.10
N ILE A 155 7.24 27.51 6.00
CA ILE A 155 6.27 26.41 6.10
C ILE A 155 4.90 26.91 6.55
N SER A 156 4.84 27.77 7.57
CA SER A 156 3.57 28.28 8.12
C SER A 156 2.74 28.99 7.05
N ARG A 157 3.37 29.83 6.20
CA ARG A 157 2.70 30.53 5.09
C ARG A 157 2.13 29.58 4.03
N LEU A 158 2.82 28.48 3.74
CA LEU A 158 2.33 27.47 2.80
C LEU A 158 1.15 26.70 3.38
N ILE A 159 1.16 26.44 4.69
CA ILE A 159 0.08 25.74 5.38
C ILE A 159 -1.18 26.60 5.48
N ASP A 160 -1.04 27.92 5.61
CA ASP A 160 -2.18 28.84 5.60
C ASP A 160 -2.95 28.87 4.28
N LEU A 161 -2.37 28.37 3.17
CA LEU A 161 -3.10 28.16 1.92
C LEU A 161 -4.24 27.14 2.08
N LEU A 162 -4.13 26.19 3.02
CA LEU A 162 -5.20 25.22 3.30
C LEU A 162 -6.46 25.88 3.88
N ASP A 163 -6.32 27.08 4.45
CA ASP A 163 -7.43 27.87 5.01
C ASP A 163 -7.99 28.90 4.02
N ASP A 164 -7.49 28.92 2.77
CA ASP A 164 -8.01 29.83 1.76
C ASP A 164 -9.47 29.48 1.41
N HIS A 165 -10.36 30.46 1.54
CA HIS A 165 -11.78 30.33 1.23
C HIS A 165 -12.07 30.01 -0.24
N ARG A 166 -11.11 30.28 -1.14
CA ARG A 166 -11.25 30.01 -2.58
C ARG A 166 -10.68 28.64 -2.86
N GLU A 167 -11.57 27.72 -3.23
CA GLU A 167 -11.23 26.31 -3.42
C GLU A 167 -10.06 26.10 -4.39
N ILE A 168 -9.98 26.89 -5.47
CA ILE A 168 -8.89 26.80 -6.45
C ILE A 168 -7.52 27.04 -5.78
N VAL A 169 -7.36 28.12 -5.00
CA VAL A 169 -6.09 28.43 -4.32
C VAL A 169 -5.76 27.38 -3.26
N ARG A 170 -6.77 26.96 -2.48
CA ARG A 170 -6.61 25.92 -1.47
C ARG A 170 -6.15 24.60 -2.08
N ASN A 171 -6.77 24.18 -3.18
CA ASN A 171 -6.47 22.92 -3.84
C ASN A 171 -5.08 22.96 -4.49
N GLU A 172 -4.70 24.07 -5.11
CA GLU A 172 -3.33 24.25 -5.64
C GLU A 172 -2.27 24.28 -4.52
N GLY A 173 -2.59 24.93 -3.39
CA GLY A 173 -1.75 24.89 -2.19
C GLY A 173 -1.57 23.48 -1.64
N LEU A 174 -2.62 22.67 -1.66
CA LEU A 174 -2.56 21.26 -1.28
C LEU A 174 -1.65 20.45 -2.21
N LEU A 175 -1.76 20.63 -3.54
CA LEU A 175 -0.88 19.98 -4.52
C LEU A 175 0.59 20.39 -4.35
N LEU A 176 0.82 21.67 -4.04
CA LEU A 176 2.15 22.18 -3.71
C LEU A 176 2.71 21.47 -2.46
N LEU A 177 1.91 21.32 -1.39
CA LEU A 177 2.32 20.64 -0.16
C LEU A 177 2.57 19.13 -0.37
N ILE A 178 1.78 18.45 -1.21
CA ILE A 178 2.02 17.05 -1.59
C ILE A 178 3.40 16.92 -2.22
N SER A 179 3.70 17.78 -3.19
CA SER A 179 4.98 17.77 -3.89
C SER A 179 6.12 18.15 -2.94
N LEU A 180 5.92 19.13 -2.06
CA LEU A 180 6.94 19.65 -1.14
C LEU A 180 7.33 18.62 -0.08
N THR A 181 6.38 17.79 0.36
CA THR A 181 6.61 16.74 1.38
C THR A 181 7.24 15.47 0.82
N HIS A 182 7.38 15.36 -0.50
CA HIS A 182 7.94 14.18 -1.13
C HIS A 182 9.41 13.98 -0.72
N SER A 183 9.71 12.83 -0.08
CA SER A 183 11.05 12.40 0.34
C SER A 183 11.83 13.38 1.26
N ASN A 184 11.15 14.26 2.00
CA ASN A 184 11.80 15.20 2.93
C ASN A 184 11.22 15.09 4.36
N ALA A 185 11.89 14.33 5.21
CA ALA A 185 11.41 14.01 6.56
C ALA A 185 11.33 15.22 7.50
N GLU A 186 12.19 16.24 7.32
CA GLU A 186 12.17 17.45 8.15
C GLU A 186 11.00 18.35 7.79
N ILE A 187 10.74 18.55 6.49
CA ILE A 187 9.53 19.26 6.02
C ILE A 187 8.26 18.56 6.50
N GLN A 188 8.21 17.22 6.39
CA GLN A 188 7.06 16.45 6.88
C GLN A 188 6.80 16.68 8.38
N LYS A 189 7.85 16.75 9.20
CA LYS A 189 7.71 17.05 10.64
C LYS A 189 7.19 18.47 10.85
N LEU A 190 7.81 19.46 10.21
CA LEU A 190 7.41 20.87 10.34
C LEU A 190 5.96 21.08 9.95
N ILE A 191 5.52 20.51 8.83
CA ILE A 191 4.13 20.57 8.37
C ILE A 191 3.18 19.88 9.37
N ALA A 192 3.54 18.72 9.89
CA ALA A 192 2.73 18.03 10.89
C ALA A 192 2.55 18.87 12.18
N PHE A 193 3.60 19.58 12.62
CA PHE A 193 3.54 20.46 13.79
C PHE A 193 2.70 21.73 13.58
N GLU A 194 2.51 22.17 12.34
CA GLU A 194 1.62 23.27 11.95
C GLU A 194 0.14 22.84 11.84
N ASP A 195 -0.22 21.73 12.50
CA ASP A 195 -1.59 21.22 12.64
C ASP A 195 -2.23 20.78 11.30
N ALA A 196 -1.39 20.36 10.35
CA ALA A 196 -1.83 19.96 9.02
C ALA A 196 -2.84 18.80 9.05
N PHE A 197 -2.66 17.79 9.92
CA PHE A 197 -3.58 16.66 10.00
C PHE A 197 -5.01 17.09 10.31
N ARG A 198 -5.20 18.04 11.24
CA ARG A 198 -6.54 18.55 11.57
C ARG A 198 -7.15 19.27 10.35
N ARG A 199 -6.40 20.19 9.71
CA ARG A 199 -6.88 20.94 8.54
C ARG A 199 -7.26 20.00 7.38
N LEU A 200 -6.44 18.98 7.10
CA LEU A 200 -6.72 18.00 6.03
C LEU A 200 -7.98 17.17 6.32
N PHE A 201 -8.19 16.75 7.56
CA PHE A 201 -9.42 16.04 7.93
C PHE A 201 -10.64 16.96 7.93
N GLU A 202 -10.50 18.23 8.33
CA GLU A 202 -11.59 19.21 8.24
C GLU A 202 -12.04 19.41 6.79
N ILE A 203 -11.10 19.62 5.86
CA ILE A 203 -11.39 19.67 4.41
C ILE A 203 -12.12 18.39 3.99
N THR A 204 -11.56 17.22 4.36
CA THR A 204 -12.11 15.92 3.98
C THR A 204 -13.56 15.71 4.45
N PHE A 205 -13.86 16.04 5.71
CA PHE A 205 -15.20 15.84 6.27
C PHE A 205 -16.21 16.89 5.78
N GLN A 206 -15.77 18.12 5.50
CA GLN A 206 -16.64 19.18 4.98
C GLN A 206 -17.21 18.83 3.59
N VAL A 207 -16.44 18.12 2.76
CA VAL A 207 -16.85 17.74 1.40
C VAL A 207 -17.55 16.38 1.32
N GLY A 208 -17.91 15.76 2.45
CA GLY A 208 -18.65 14.49 2.46
C GLY A 208 -17.81 13.23 2.75
N GLY A 209 -16.58 13.39 3.25
CA GLY A 209 -15.73 12.28 3.65
C GLY A 209 -15.17 11.47 2.48
N ALA A 210 -14.62 10.29 2.77
CA ALA A 210 -13.91 9.48 1.78
C ALA A 210 -14.79 8.99 0.61
N VAL A 211 -16.10 8.86 0.82
CA VAL A 211 -17.02 8.35 -0.20
C VAL A 211 -17.52 9.45 -1.14
N ASP A 212 -17.91 10.62 -0.64
CA ASP A 212 -18.57 11.63 -1.49
C ASP A 212 -17.67 12.82 -1.85
N GLY A 213 -16.46 12.89 -1.29
CA GLY A 213 -15.59 14.07 -1.39
C GLY A 213 -14.71 14.20 -2.64
N GLY A 214 -14.80 13.28 -3.62
CA GLY A 214 -14.11 13.41 -4.90
C GLY A 214 -12.57 13.47 -4.82
N ILE A 215 -11.94 14.18 -5.76
CA ILE A 215 -10.47 14.25 -5.93
C ILE A 215 -9.80 15.01 -4.77
N ILE A 216 -10.44 16.05 -4.24
CA ILE A 216 -9.84 16.84 -3.15
C ILE A 216 -9.57 15.99 -1.89
N VAL A 217 -10.42 14.99 -1.63
CA VAL A 217 -10.17 14.03 -0.54
C VAL A 217 -8.99 13.12 -0.85
N GLN A 218 -8.84 12.69 -2.09
CA GLN A 218 -7.65 11.93 -2.53
C GLN A 218 -6.37 12.70 -2.20
N ASP A 219 -6.33 13.98 -2.55
CA ASP A 219 -5.16 14.85 -2.34
C ASP A 219 -4.89 15.04 -0.84
N CYS A 220 -5.94 15.22 -0.03
CA CYS A 220 -5.80 15.32 1.43
C CYS A 220 -5.23 14.04 2.03
N LEU A 221 -5.71 12.88 1.57
CA LEU A 221 -5.23 11.58 2.02
C LEU A 221 -3.82 11.28 1.52
N GLN A 222 -3.47 11.70 0.30
CA GLN A 222 -2.11 11.59 -0.24
C GLN A 222 -1.12 12.43 0.56
N LEU A 223 -1.47 13.67 0.93
CA LEU A 223 -0.63 14.48 1.82
C LEU A 223 -0.51 13.82 3.20
N THR A 224 -1.62 13.33 3.77
CA THR A 224 -1.60 12.60 5.04
C THR A 224 -0.66 11.39 4.98
N LEU A 225 -0.70 10.64 3.88
CA LEU A 225 0.20 9.51 3.64
C LEU A 225 1.67 9.95 3.53
N ASN A 226 1.97 11.01 2.78
CA ASN A 226 3.33 11.57 2.68
C ASN A 226 3.89 11.96 4.05
N LEU A 227 3.06 12.53 4.92
CA LEU A 227 3.46 12.93 6.26
C LEU A 227 3.72 11.73 7.20
N LEU A 228 3.12 10.56 6.95
CA LEU A 228 3.21 9.39 7.84
C LEU A 228 4.19 8.31 7.35
N LYS A 229 4.32 8.16 6.03
CA LYS A 229 5.11 7.10 5.41
C LYS A 229 6.59 7.25 5.77
N HIS A 230 7.15 6.19 6.36
CA HIS A 230 8.53 6.15 6.87
C HIS A 230 8.91 7.26 7.87
N ASN A 231 7.93 7.90 8.53
CA ASN A 231 8.17 8.98 9.49
C ASN A 231 7.63 8.63 10.89
N VAL A 232 8.45 7.94 11.68
CA VAL A 232 8.12 7.45 13.04
C VAL A 232 7.66 8.58 13.96
N SER A 233 8.27 9.77 13.86
CA SER A 233 7.91 10.95 14.66
C SER A 233 6.47 11.38 14.37
N ASN A 234 6.13 11.51 13.09
CA ASN A 234 4.79 11.91 12.68
C ASN A 234 3.75 10.85 13.00
N GLN A 235 4.07 9.56 12.88
CA GLN A 235 3.18 8.48 13.30
C GLN A 235 2.85 8.55 14.80
N ASN A 236 3.85 8.87 15.64
CA ASN A 236 3.65 9.08 17.08
C ASN A 236 2.76 10.27 17.36
N PHE A 237 3.08 11.43 16.75
CA PHE A 237 2.29 12.65 16.89
C PHE A 237 0.85 12.44 16.44
N PHE A 238 0.64 11.77 15.30
CA PHE A 238 -0.68 11.44 14.76
C PHE A 238 -1.50 10.56 15.70
N ARG A 239 -0.87 9.53 16.31
CA ARG A 239 -1.53 8.70 17.32
C ARG A 239 -1.93 9.53 18.55
N GLU A 240 -1.02 10.35 19.06
CA GLU A 240 -1.19 11.14 20.30
C GLU A 240 -2.21 12.26 20.17
N THR A 241 -2.46 12.73 18.94
CA THR A 241 -3.43 13.78 18.61
C THR A 241 -4.79 13.23 18.13
N ASN A 242 -5.09 11.95 18.42
CA ASN A 242 -6.31 11.26 18.02
C ASN A 242 -6.52 11.10 16.49
N GLY A 243 -5.45 11.13 15.70
CA GLY A 243 -5.52 10.94 14.25
C GLY A 243 -6.11 9.59 13.85
N ILE A 244 -5.81 8.52 14.59
CA ILE A 244 -6.35 7.17 14.33
C ILE A 244 -7.88 7.13 14.50
N GLN A 245 -8.39 7.82 15.51
CA GLN A 245 -9.82 7.94 15.79
C GLN A 245 -10.52 8.79 14.72
N SER A 246 -9.83 9.79 14.17
CA SER A 246 -10.32 10.57 13.03
C SER A 246 -10.40 9.71 11.75
N LEU A 247 -9.39 8.87 11.47
CA LEU A 247 -9.42 7.95 10.32
C LEU A 247 -10.61 6.98 10.36
N LYS A 248 -11.01 6.53 11.56
CA LYS A 248 -12.19 5.66 11.71
C LYS A 248 -13.45 6.27 11.06
N LYS A 249 -13.65 7.59 11.19
CA LYS A 249 -14.83 8.28 10.64
C LYS A 249 -14.88 8.25 9.10
N LEU A 250 -13.76 7.92 8.44
CA LEU A 250 -13.69 7.72 6.99
C LEU A 250 -14.10 6.31 6.57
N LEU A 251 -14.29 5.37 7.52
CA LEU A 251 -14.82 4.03 7.28
C LEU A 251 -16.34 3.94 7.52
N THR A 252 -17.01 5.09 7.65
CA THR A 252 -18.45 5.21 7.80
C THR A 252 -18.98 6.35 6.93
N LYS A 253 -20.29 6.35 6.68
CA LYS A 253 -21.00 7.41 5.96
C LYS A 253 -22.16 7.91 6.81
N VAL A 254 -22.40 9.21 6.79
CA VAL A 254 -23.60 9.80 7.40
C VAL A 254 -24.69 9.90 6.33
N ILE A 255 -25.85 9.29 6.60
CA ILE A 255 -27.04 9.36 5.74
C ILE A 255 -28.17 10.10 6.46
N TYR A 256 -29.07 10.67 5.67
CA TYR A 256 -30.23 11.39 6.17
C TYR A 256 -31.50 10.59 5.89
N HIS A 257 -32.30 10.36 6.92
CA HIS A 257 -33.61 9.75 6.78
C HIS A 257 -34.60 10.44 7.71
N LYS A 258 -35.67 11.02 7.14
CA LYS A 258 -36.70 11.78 7.88
C LYS A 258 -36.11 12.85 8.81
N ASP A 259 -35.22 13.69 8.26
CA ASP A 259 -34.54 14.78 8.96
C ASP A 259 -33.66 14.36 10.16
N GLN A 260 -33.35 13.07 10.27
CA GLN A 260 -32.42 12.53 11.26
C GLN A 260 -31.16 12.01 10.55
N GLN A 261 -30.01 12.25 11.17
CA GLN A 261 -28.71 11.75 10.73
C GLN A 261 -28.45 10.37 11.32
N PHE A 262 -28.05 9.44 10.45
CA PHE A 262 -27.62 8.11 10.83
C PHE A 262 -26.21 7.87 10.30
N GLU A 263 -25.35 7.30 11.14
CA GLU A 263 -24.06 6.77 10.74
C GLU A 263 -24.24 5.31 10.30
N VAL A 264 -23.76 4.98 9.11
CA VAL A 264 -23.80 3.64 8.52
C VAL A 264 -22.39 3.19 8.12
N PHE A 265 -22.16 1.87 8.09
CA PHE A 265 -20.96 1.32 7.48
C PHE A 265 -20.96 1.54 5.97
N LEU A 266 -19.78 1.50 5.36
CA LEU A 266 -19.65 1.61 3.90
C LEU A 266 -20.20 0.39 3.13
N SER A 267 -20.50 -0.68 3.86
CA SER A 267 -21.22 -1.86 3.40
C SER A 267 -22.75 -1.72 3.46
N HIS A 268 -23.28 -0.54 3.78
CA HIS A 268 -24.71 -0.32 3.79
C HIS A 268 -25.25 -0.19 2.36
N GLU A 269 -26.45 -0.71 2.09
CA GLU A 269 -27.06 -0.73 0.75
C GLU A 269 -27.26 0.65 0.10
N THR A 270 -27.34 1.71 0.90
CA THR A 270 -27.44 3.10 0.43
C THR A 270 -26.11 3.68 -0.05
N VAL A 271 -24.99 2.95 0.12
CA VAL A 271 -23.67 3.37 -0.33
C VAL A 271 -23.45 2.79 -1.72
N GLU A 272 -23.61 3.63 -2.73
CA GLU A 272 -23.40 3.28 -4.13
C GLU A 272 -21.92 3.40 -4.51
N TRP A 273 -21.42 2.38 -5.22
CA TRP A 273 -20.04 2.27 -5.73
C TRP A 273 -20.02 2.45 -7.25
N ASP A 274 -20.54 3.59 -7.69
CA ASP A 274 -20.70 4.01 -9.09
C ASP A 274 -19.53 4.82 -9.65
N ASP A 275 -18.62 5.28 -8.77
CA ASP A 275 -17.49 6.14 -9.12
C ASP A 275 -16.15 5.56 -8.63
N ASP A 276 -15.19 5.44 -9.54
CA ASP A 276 -13.83 4.99 -9.29
C ASP A 276 -13.09 5.86 -8.27
N GLN A 277 -13.46 7.13 -8.13
CA GLN A 277 -12.86 8.03 -7.15
C GLN A 277 -13.13 7.57 -5.71
N LYS A 278 -14.32 7.01 -5.43
CA LYS A 278 -14.67 6.43 -4.12
C LYS A 278 -13.74 5.28 -3.76
N ILE A 279 -13.45 4.43 -4.75
CA ILE A 279 -12.53 3.29 -4.61
C ILE A 279 -11.12 3.80 -4.27
N LYS A 280 -10.60 4.78 -5.01
CA LYS A 280 -9.28 5.36 -4.77
C LYS A 280 -9.16 5.97 -3.36
N ASN A 281 -10.14 6.78 -2.96
CA ASN A 281 -10.15 7.42 -1.64
C ASN A 281 -10.12 6.39 -0.51
N ILE A 282 -10.95 5.34 -0.59
CA ILE A 282 -10.97 4.29 0.44
C ILE A 282 -9.68 3.47 0.43
N CYS A 283 -9.10 3.18 -0.72
CA CYS A 283 -7.79 2.54 -0.81
C CYS A 283 -6.71 3.38 -0.11
N PHE A 284 -6.71 4.71 -0.25
CA PHE A 284 -5.80 5.59 0.49
C PHE A 284 -6.01 5.53 2.00
N VAL A 285 -7.28 5.52 2.47
CA VAL A 285 -7.58 5.36 3.91
C VAL A 285 -6.99 4.05 4.45
N LEU A 286 -7.17 2.95 3.70
CA LEU A 286 -6.63 1.64 4.06
C LEU A 286 -5.09 1.63 4.04
N GLU A 287 -4.46 2.28 3.06
CA GLU A 287 -3.00 2.41 2.98
C GLU A 287 -2.42 3.21 4.15
N ILE A 288 -3.11 4.25 4.62
CA ILE A 288 -2.71 5.01 5.81
C ILE A 288 -2.71 4.10 7.04
N PHE A 289 -3.76 3.28 7.24
CA PHE A 289 -3.77 2.30 8.32
C PHE A 289 -2.58 1.34 8.25
N ARG A 290 -2.31 0.77 7.06
CA ARG A 290 -1.20 -0.15 6.84
C ARG A 290 0.17 0.50 7.15
N ASN A 291 0.35 1.77 6.79
CA ASN A 291 1.59 2.51 7.11
C ASN A 291 1.79 2.73 8.63
N LEU A 292 0.71 2.83 9.40
CA LEU A 292 0.77 2.95 10.86
C LEU A 292 1.16 1.64 11.55
N VAL A 293 0.93 0.49 10.91
CA VAL A 293 1.19 -0.84 11.49
C VAL A 293 2.18 -1.67 10.66
N GLY A 294 3.08 -1.00 9.93
CA GLY A 294 4.08 -1.68 9.10
C GLY A 294 4.94 -2.68 9.90
N PRO A 295 5.33 -3.82 9.31
CA PRO A 295 6.14 -4.80 10.01
C PRO A 295 7.47 -4.18 10.47
N ASN A 296 8.00 -4.67 11.59
CA ASN A 296 9.29 -4.26 12.17
C ASN A 296 9.40 -2.77 12.61
N SER A 297 8.31 -2.00 12.58
CA SER A 297 8.29 -0.64 13.14
C SER A 297 8.14 -0.66 14.67
N PRO A 298 8.86 0.18 15.42
CA PRO A 298 8.74 0.26 16.88
C PRO A 298 7.35 0.72 17.34
N ASN A 299 6.58 1.36 16.46
CA ASN A 299 5.25 1.87 16.78
C ASN A 299 4.14 0.83 16.56
N THR A 300 4.43 -0.29 15.89
CA THR A 300 3.40 -1.20 15.37
C THR A 300 2.48 -1.72 16.45
N GLU A 301 3.03 -2.33 17.51
CA GLU A 301 2.21 -2.87 18.60
C GLU A 301 1.35 -1.80 19.28
N THR A 302 1.93 -0.61 19.52
CA THR A 302 1.21 0.50 20.17
C THR A 302 0.08 1.01 19.27
N ASN A 303 0.33 1.17 17.97
CA ASN A 303 -0.66 1.61 17.00
C ASN A 303 -1.77 0.56 16.82
N GLN A 304 -1.43 -0.73 16.73
CA GLN A 304 -2.39 -1.84 16.68
C GLN A 304 -3.33 -1.81 17.91
N ASN A 305 -2.78 -1.59 19.11
CA ASN A 305 -3.58 -1.49 20.34
C ASN A 305 -4.55 -0.30 20.33
N VAL A 306 -4.13 0.88 19.83
CA VAL A 306 -5.02 2.05 19.69
C VAL A 306 -6.09 1.82 18.62
N ILE A 307 -5.75 1.15 17.51
CA ILE A 307 -6.69 0.76 16.46
C ILE A 307 -7.76 -0.19 17.02
N TYR A 308 -7.35 -1.18 17.81
CA TYR A 308 -8.26 -2.09 18.51
C TYR A 308 -9.21 -1.33 19.44
N GLN A 309 -8.68 -0.47 20.31
CA GLN A 309 -9.48 0.36 21.24
C GLN A 309 -10.45 1.31 20.51
N SER A 310 -10.10 1.72 19.29
CA SER A 310 -10.93 2.59 18.45
C SER A 310 -12.11 1.86 17.80
N ASN A 311 -12.21 0.53 17.91
CA ASN A 311 -13.25 -0.31 17.29
C ASN A 311 -13.24 -0.22 15.75
N ILE A 312 -12.07 -0.32 15.15
CA ILE A 312 -11.87 -0.22 13.68
C ILE A 312 -12.02 -1.59 12.99
N LEU A 313 -11.83 -2.69 13.72
CA LEU A 313 -11.93 -4.06 13.18
C LEU A 313 -13.29 -4.33 12.51
N ASN A 314 -14.41 -4.00 13.15
CA ASN A 314 -15.74 -4.29 12.60
C ASN A 314 -16.02 -3.54 11.26
N PRO A 315 -15.81 -2.22 11.15
CA PRO A 315 -15.89 -1.53 9.85
C PRO A 315 -15.03 -2.18 8.77
N LEU A 316 -13.80 -2.59 9.12
CA LEU A 316 -12.86 -3.19 8.18
C LEU A 316 -13.28 -4.58 7.72
N ILE A 317 -13.80 -5.41 8.63
CA ILE A 317 -14.35 -6.74 8.31
C ILE A 317 -15.56 -6.61 7.39
N ASN A 318 -16.43 -5.62 7.63
CA ASN A 318 -17.57 -5.35 6.75
C ASN A 318 -17.12 -4.93 5.35
N LEU A 319 -16.07 -4.11 5.23
CA LEU A 319 -15.46 -3.77 3.94
C LEU A 319 -14.87 -5.00 3.24
N ALA A 320 -14.18 -5.87 3.96
CA ALA A 320 -13.53 -7.06 3.40
C ALA A 320 -14.52 -8.12 2.90
N LEU A 321 -15.61 -8.36 3.64
CA LEU A 321 -16.48 -9.52 3.46
C LEU A 321 -17.83 -9.22 2.77
N SER A 322 -18.22 -7.96 2.64
CA SER A 322 -19.51 -7.62 2.02
C SER A 322 -19.44 -7.68 0.50
N ALA A 323 -20.38 -8.42 -0.10
CA ALA A 323 -20.37 -8.71 -1.54
C ALA A 323 -20.57 -7.46 -2.44
N GLN A 324 -21.21 -6.41 -1.93
CA GLN A 324 -21.43 -5.16 -2.67
C GLN A 324 -20.19 -4.26 -2.73
N ILE A 325 -19.14 -4.56 -1.96
CA ILE A 325 -17.91 -3.77 -1.95
C ILE A 325 -17.07 -4.18 -3.18
N PRO A 326 -16.53 -3.22 -3.95
CA PRO A 326 -15.68 -3.52 -5.10
C PRO A 326 -14.44 -4.36 -4.73
N PHE A 327 -14.00 -5.23 -5.64
CA PHE A 327 -12.85 -6.12 -5.42
C PHE A 327 -11.56 -5.41 -4.97
N PRO A 328 -11.16 -4.25 -5.54
CA PRO A 328 -9.96 -3.55 -5.09
C PRO A 328 -10.04 -3.12 -3.62
N VAL A 329 -11.20 -2.62 -3.18
CA VAL A 329 -11.43 -2.22 -1.79
C VAL A 329 -11.43 -3.44 -0.87
N ARG A 330 -12.11 -4.53 -1.25
CA ARG A 330 -12.13 -5.78 -0.48
C ARG A 330 -10.74 -6.36 -0.28
N SER A 331 -9.93 -6.41 -1.35
CA SER A 331 -8.55 -6.92 -1.29
C SER A 331 -7.69 -6.06 -0.37
N GLN A 332 -7.72 -4.73 -0.51
CA GLN A 332 -6.98 -3.84 0.37
C GLN A 332 -7.47 -3.89 1.82
N ALA A 333 -8.78 -4.08 2.04
CA ALA A 333 -9.33 -4.23 3.38
C ALA A 333 -8.85 -5.52 4.06
N LEU A 334 -8.71 -6.62 3.31
CA LEU A 334 -8.13 -7.87 3.81
C LEU A 334 -6.64 -7.73 4.14
N PHE A 335 -5.84 -7.07 3.29
CA PHE A 335 -4.44 -6.77 3.61
C PHE A 335 -4.32 -5.90 4.87
N CYS A 336 -5.11 -4.84 4.94
CA CYS A 336 -5.16 -3.94 6.10
C CYS A 336 -5.58 -4.69 7.38
N LEU A 337 -6.56 -5.58 7.29
CA LEU A 337 -6.98 -6.41 8.41
C LEU A 337 -5.83 -7.32 8.87
N GLY A 338 -5.13 -7.95 7.93
CA GLY A 338 -3.92 -8.74 8.22
C GLY A 338 -2.87 -7.93 8.97
N ASP A 339 -2.47 -6.76 8.44
CA ASP A 339 -1.46 -5.90 9.06
C ASP A 339 -1.85 -5.45 10.48
N ILE A 340 -3.12 -5.13 10.71
CA ILE A 340 -3.63 -4.70 12.02
C ILE A 340 -3.59 -5.82 13.06
N ILE A 341 -3.84 -7.08 12.67
CA ILE A 341 -3.89 -8.19 13.63
C ILE A 341 -2.55 -8.92 13.78
N ARG A 342 -1.64 -8.81 12.81
CA ARG A 342 -0.38 -9.58 12.76
C ARG A 342 0.43 -9.43 14.05
N GLY A 343 0.63 -10.55 14.77
CA GLY A 343 1.39 -10.60 16.02
C GLY A 343 0.72 -9.94 17.23
N ASN A 344 -0.48 -9.36 17.07
CA ASN A 344 -1.22 -8.72 18.16
C ASN A 344 -2.30 -9.68 18.70
N LYS A 345 -1.97 -10.43 19.76
CA LYS A 345 -2.85 -11.46 20.33
C LYS A 345 -4.25 -10.94 20.69
N VAL A 346 -4.35 -9.72 21.23
CA VAL A 346 -5.64 -9.11 21.58
C VAL A 346 -6.54 -8.95 20.36
N SER A 347 -5.97 -8.46 19.25
CA SER A 347 -6.71 -8.26 18.01
C SER A 347 -7.01 -9.58 17.29
N GLN A 348 -6.07 -10.54 17.29
CA GLN A 348 -6.28 -11.89 16.75
C GLN A 348 -7.41 -12.63 17.49
N ASP A 349 -7.40 -12.61 18.81
CA ASP A 349 -8.42 -13.24 19.65
C ASP A 349 -9.78 -12.56 19.49
N ALA A 350 -9.80 -11.23 19.41
CA ALA A 350 -11.01 -10.49 19.16
C ALA A 350 -11.59 -10.82 17.78
N PHE A 351 -10.75 -10.86 16.74
CA PHE A 351 -11.15 -11.22 15.38
C PHE A 351 -11.75 -12.63 15.33
N SER A 352 -11.18 -13.59 16.06
CA SER A 352 -11.66 -14.98 16.06
C SER A 352 -13.10 -15.16 16.57
N LYS A 353 -13.58 -14.19 17.36
CA LYS A 353 -14.92 -14.20 17.96
C LYS A 353 -15.94 -13.43 17.12
N VAL A 354 -15.52 -12.77 16.04
CA VAL A 354 -16.43 -11.97 15.20
C VAL A 354 -17.35 -12.88 14.40
N LEU A 355 -18.65 -12.66 14.52
CA LEU A 355 -19.68 -13.19 13.65
C LEU A 355 -19.99 -12.13 12.60
N PHE A 356 -19.98 -12.51 11.32
CA PHE A 356 -20.36 -11.66 10.21
C PHE A 356 -21.79 -11.98 9.76
N SER A 357 -22.64 -10.96 9.68
CA SER A 357 -24.01 -11.05 9.18
C SER A 357 -24.31 -9.92 8.20
N LYS A 358 -25.02 -10.23 7.12
CA LYS A 358 -25.52 -9.22 6.16
C LYS A 358 -26.42 -8.18 6.83
N SER A 359 -27.13 -8.55 7.89
CA SER A 359 -27.99 -7.61 8.64
C SER A 359 -27.18 -6.56 9.42
N GLU A 360 -25.98 -6.91 9.89
CA GLU A 360 -25.10 -5.98 10.61
C GLU A 360 -24.38 -5.03 9.65
N ALA A 361 -24.03 -5.54 8.46
CA ALA A 361 -23.47 -4.73 7.37
C ALA A 361 -24.41 -3.60 6.93
N ASN A 362 -25.72 -3.80 7.08
CA ASN A 362 -26.79 -2.83 6.81
C ASN A 362 -27.32 -2.12 8.08
N SER A 363 -26.53 -2.06 9.16
CA SER A 363 -26.94 -1.34 10.37
C SER A 363 -26.79 0.17 10.24
N ALA A 364 -27.73 0.91 10.85
CA ALA A 364 -27.74 2.37 10.91
C ALA A 364 -27.89 2.85 12.36
N VAL A 365 -27.01 3.74 12.80
CA VAL A 365 -26.97 4.25 14.18
C VAL A 365 -27.30 5.74 14.18
N PRO A 366 -28.31 6.22 14.92
CA PRO A 366 -28.62 7.66 14.96
C PRO A 366 -27.45 8.43 15.59
N VAL A 367 -26.98 9.48 14.92
CA VAL A 367 -25.81 10.29 15.33
C VAL A 367 -26.02 10.94 16.70
N SER A 368 -27.26 11.31 17.05
CA SER A 368 -27.63 11.88 18.34
C SER A 368 -27.52 10.92 19.53
N SER A 369 -27.41 9.61 19.28
CA SER A 369 -27.46 8.59 20.33
C SER A 369 -26.17 8.48 21.14
N GLY A 370 -25.03 8.99 20.63
CA GLY A 370 -23.70 8.75 21.22
C GLY A 370 -23.32 7.27 21.39
N LYS A 371 -24.18 6.34 20.95
CA LYS A 371 -23.98 4.90 21.07
C LYS A 371 -23.01 4.48 19.98
N ARG A 372 -21.92 3.85 20.39
CA ARG A 372 -21.01 3.16 19.47
C ARG A 372 -21.79 2.05 18.75
N PHE A 373 -21.47 1.79 17.48
CA PHE A 373 -21.89 0.56 16.81
C PHE A 373 -21.72 -0.63 17.77
N PRO A 374 -22.68 -1.57 17.82
CA PRO A 374 -22.57 -2.71 18.72
C PRO A 374 -21.22 -3.38 18.47
N SER A 375 -20.33 -3.25 19.46
CA SER A 375 -19.20 -4.16 19.61
C SER A 375 -19.86 -5.52 19.84
N SER A 376 -19.32 -6.56 19.22
CA SER A 376 -19.87 -7.92 19.16
C SER A 376 -19.93 -8.65 20.52
N ALA A 377 -20.23 -7.93 21.60
CA ALA A 377 -20.35 -8.41 22.98
C ALA A 377 -21.62 -7.94 23.71
N SER A 378 -22.59 -7.27 23.06
CA SER A 378 -23.88 -6.96 23.72
C SER A 378 -24.94 -8.01 23.40
N GLN A 379 -25.14 -8.94 24.33
CA GLN A 379 -26.35 -9.75 24.44
C GLN A 379 -27.56 -8.81 24.63
N GLN A 380 -28.32 -8.55 23.58
CA GLN A 380 -29.73 -8.16 23.69
C GLN A 380 -30.58 -9.08 22.82
N SER A 381 -31.55 -9.69 23.49
CA SER A 381 -32.40 -10.78 23.04
C SER A 381 -33.32 -10.39 21.88
N LEU A 382 -32.95 -10.74 20.65
CA LEU A 382 -33.85 -10.76 19.48
C LEU A 382 -33.40 -11.87 18.51
N GLY A 383 -34.03 -13.05 18.61
CA GLY A 383 -33.90 -14.16 17.65
C GLY A 383 -32.51 -14.84 17.55
N PRO A 384 -32.39 -16.01 16.90
CA PRO A 384 -31.10 -16.63 16.65
C PRO A 384 -30.30 -15.76 15.68
N VAL A 385 -29.16 -15.22 16.15
CA VAL A 385 -28.21 -14.45 15.33
C VAL A 385 -27.69 -15.36 14.23
N SER A 386 -28.08 -15.11 12.98
CA SER A 386 -27.70 -15.88 11.79
C SER A 386 -26.31 -15.50 11.23
N GLY A 387 -25.39 -15.10 12.11
CA GLY A 387 -24.03 -14.71 11.75
C GLY A 387 -23.13 -15.93 11.50
N LYS A 388 -22.30 -15.87 10.45
CA LYS A 388 -21.25 -16.87 10.19
C LYS A 388 -19.92 -16.38 10.78
N PRO A 389 -19.06 -17.22 11.36
CA PRO A 389 -17.75 -16.78 11.83
C PRO A 389 -16.95 -16.08 10.72
N ALA A 390 -16.36 -14.91 11.02
CA ALA A 390 -15.62 -14.12 10.04
C ALA A 390 -14.44 -14.92 9.46
N ILE A 391 -13.74 -15.71 10.29
CA ILE A 391 -12.67 -16.62 9.86
C ILE A 391 -13.15 -17.55 8.73
N VAL A 392 -14.32 -18.17 8.88
CA VAL A 392 -14.87 -19.09 7.86
C VAL A 392 -15.11 -18.36 6.53
N SER A 393 -15.54 -17.11 6.57
CA SER A 393 -15.74 -16.29 5.36
C SER A 393 -14.41 -15.94 4.70
N ILE A 394 -13.35 -15.65 5.46
CA ILE A 394 -12.00 -15.41 4.91
C ILE A 394 -11.41 -16.69 4.34
N VAL A 395 -11.53 -17.84 5.03
CA VAL A 395 -11.10 -19.14 4.50
C VAL A 395 -11.79 -19.45 3.18
N LYS A 396 -13.10 -19.20 3.08
CA LYS A 396 -13.82 -19.34 1.82
C LYS A 396 -13.26 -18.41 0.74
N ALA A 397 -13.02 -17.15 1.06
CA ALA A 397 -12.45 -16.18 0.11
C ALA A 397 -11.03 -16.56 -0.35
N ALA A 398 -10.22 -17.18 0.51
CA ALA A 398 -8.90 -17.69 0.18
C ALA A 398 -8.96 -18.91 -0.77
N LEU A 399 -10.00 -19.73 -0.65
CA LEU A 399 -10.17 -20.96 -1.43
C LEU A 399 -11.08 -20.81 -2.66
N ASP A 400 -11.77 -19.67 -2.80
CA ASP A 400 -12.71 -19.43 -3.89
C ASP A 400 -11.99 -19.32 -5.25
N LYS A 401 -12.71 -19.55 -6.36
CA LYS A 401 -12.16 -19.45 -7.72
C LYS A 401 -12.31 -18.05 -8.34
N ASP A 402 -12.95 -17.12 -7.63
CA ASP A 402 -13.37 -15.82 -8.17
C ASP A 402 -12.20 -14.92 -8.59
N ASP A 403 -11.45 -14.35 -7.63
CA ASP A 403 -10.46 -13.30 -7.88
C ASP A 403 -9.14 -13.57 -7.16
N PHE A 404 -8.03 -13.52 -7.92
CA PHE A 404 -6.69 -13.78 -7.41
C PHE A 404 -6.24 -12.80 -6.32
N SER A 405 -6.63 -11.52 -6.44
CA SER A 405 -6.25 -10.47 -5.47
C SER A 405 -6.98 -10.66 -4.14
N ILE A 406 -8.24 -11.11 -4.19
CA ILE A 406 -9.00 -11.49 -2.99
C ILE A 406 -8.40 -12.73 -2.33
N ARG A 407 -8.10 -13.78 -3.10
CA ARG A 407 -7.50 -15.01 -2.56
C ARG A 407 -6.17 -14.73 -1.87
N THR A 408 -5.32 -13.95 -2.51
CA THR A 408 -3.99 -13.56 -1.97
C THR A 408 -4.15 -12.77 -0.68
N ALA A 409 -5.03 -11.76 -0.66
CA ALA A 409 -5.25 -10.94 0.53
C ALA A 409 -5.91 -11.72 1.67
N ALA A 410 -6.84 -12.62 1.37
CA ALA A 410 -7.47 -13.50 2.34
C ALA A 410 -6.48 -14.50 2.94
N THR A 411 -5.63 -15.10 2.10
CA THR A 411 -4.53 -15.97 2.55
C THR A 411 -3.59 -15.20 3.47
N TYR A 412 -3.18 -13.98 3.09
CA TYR A 412 -2.36 -13.11 3.94
C TYR A 412 -3.03 -12.77 5.28
N ALA A 413 -4.32 -12.46 5.29
CA ALA A 413 -5.06 -12.20 6.52
C ALA A 413 -5.08 -13.43 7.46
N LEU A 414 -5.22 -14.64 6.91
CA LEU A 414 -5.12 -15.89 7.67
C LEU A 414 -3.71 -16.13 8.21
N GLN A 415 -2.67 -15.84 7.42
CA GLN A 415 -1.28 -15.91 7.87
C GLN A 415 -1.06 -14.98 9.08
N CYS A 416 -1.54 -13.75 8.99
CA CYS A 416 -1.43 -12.77 10.07
C CYS A 416 -2.24 -13.14 11.31
N LEU A 417 -3.36 -13.84 11.14
CA LEU A 417 -4.18 -14.33 12.26
C LEU A 417 -3.44 -15.37 13.10
N VAL A 418 -2.66 -16.24 12.48
CA VAL A 418 -1.93 -17.33 13.16
C VAL A 418 -0.49 -16.99 13.52
N PHE A 419 0.06 -15.90 12.96
CA PHE A 419 1.41 -15.42 13.23
C PHE A 419 1.64 -15.18 14.72
N ASP A 420 2.67 -15.81 15.30
CA ASP A 420 3.01 -15.81 16.73
C ASP A 420 1.84 -16.17 17.68
N ASN A 421 0.89 -16.98 17.20
CA ASN A 421 -0.29 -17.38 17.97
C ASN A 421 -0.53 -18.91 17.93
N ALA A 422 0.22 -19.62 18.78
CA ALA A 422 0.16 -21.08 18.90
C ALA A 422 -1.21 -21.62 19.31
N ASP A 423 -1.97 -20.85 20.10
CA ASP A 423 -3.33 -21.22 20.52
C ASP A 423 -4.28 -21.16 19.32
N MET A 424 -4.23 -20.09 18.54
CA MET A 424 -5.05 -19.93 17.32
C MET A 424 -4.72 -21.01 16.28
N GLN A 425 -3.44 -21.30 16.07
CA GLN A 425 -2.98 -22.42 15.24
C GLN A 425 -3.60 -23.75 15.68
N SER A 426 -3.54 -24.05 16.98
CA SER A 426 -4.10 -25.30 17.52
C SER A 426 -5.62 -25.35 17.40
N ILE A 427 -6.31 -24.24 17.63
CA ILE A 427 -7.77 -24.12 17.46
C ILE A 427 -8.13 -24.44 16.01
N LEU A 428 -7.49 -23.81 15.03
CA LEU A 428 -7.77 -24.06 13.62
C LEU A 428 -7.45 -25.51 13.21
N ALA A 429 -6.30 -26.04 13.62
CA ALA A 429 -5.92 -27.43 13.35
C ALA A 429 -6.94 -28.44 13.92
N SER A 430 -7.51 -28.15 15.09
CA SER A 430 -8.53 -29.01 15.71
C SER A 430 -9.85 -29.08 14.93
N THR A 431 -10.09 -28.14 14.00
CA THR A 431 -11.30 -28.12 13.16
C THR A 431 -11.17 -28.93 11.88
N PHE A 432 -9.98 -29.45 11.58
CA PHE A 432 -9.75 -30.19 10.33
C PHE A 432 -10.49 -31.51 10.32
N THR A 433 -11.33 -31.66 9.31
CA THR A 433 -12.05 -32.90 9.00
C THR A 433 -11.85 -33.22 7.52
N PRO A 434 -11.90 -34.51 7.13
CA PRO A 434 -11.88 -34.89 5.72
C PRO A 434 -12.98 -34.13 4.94
N PRO A 435 -12.67 -33.63 3.73
CA PRO A 435 -13.65 -32.94 2.90
C PRO A 435 -14.69 -33.93 2.35
N PRO A 436 -15.93 -33.48 2.08
CA PRO A 436 -16.90 -34.23 1.28
C PRO A 436 -16.34 -34.57 -0.12
N ALA A 437 -16.77 -35.69 -0.71
CA ALA A 437 -16.21 -36.28 -1.93
C ALA A 437 -16.21 -35.36 -3.19
N ASP A 438 -16.98 -34.26 -3.19
CA ASP A 438 -17.23 -33.42 -4.37
C ASP A 438 -16.40 -32.12 -4.44
N HIS A 439 -15.44 -31.90 -3.53
CA HIS A 439 -14.67 -30.64 -3.52
C HIS A 439 -13.39 -30.70 -4.37
N THR A 440 -13.21 -29.68 -5.22
CA THR A 440 -12.02 -29.53 -6.06
C THR A 440 -10.87 -28.88 -5.29
N ASP A 441 -9.66 -29.41 -5.50
CA ASP A 441 -8.42 -28.96 -4.86
C ASP A 441 -8.10 -27.49 -5.18
N SER A 442 -7.70 -26.73 -4.15
CA SER A 442 -7.17 -25.37 -4.29
C SER A 442 -5.71 -25.32 -3.81
N GLU A 443 -4.82 -24.80 -4.65
CA GLU A 443 -3.38 -24.64 -4.39
C GLU A 443 -3.09 -23.81 -3.12
N ASP A 444 -3.94 -22.82 -2.81
CA ASP A 444 -3.76 -21.92 -1.66
C ASP A 444 -3.98 -22.64 -0.31
N SER A 445 -4.64 -23.80 -0.34
CA SER A 445 -4.88 -24.61 0.86
C SER A 445 -3.57 -25.02 1.52
N ALA A 446 -2.55 -25.39 0.74
CA ALA A 446 -1.27 -25.83 1.27
C ALA A 446 -0.51 -24.70 1.98
N ILE A 447 -0.63 -23.47 1.49
CA ILE A 447 -0.03 -22.29 2.12
C ILE A 447 -0.71 -22.03 3.47
N VAL A 448 -2.05 -21.95 3.50
CA VAL A 448 -2.79 -21.74 4.75
C VAL A 448 -2.46 -22.81 5.79
N LEU A 449 -2.42 -24.09 5.38
CA LEU A 449 -2.05 -25.20 6.26
C LEU A 449 -0.62 -25.07 6.80
N SER A 450 0.33 -24.62 5.97
CA SER A 450 1.72 -24.41 6.39
C SER A 450 1.84 -23.44 7.56
N HIS A 451 1.10 -22.33 7.53
CA HIS A 451 1.12 -21.36 8.62
C HIS A 451 0.42 -21.84 9.89
N ILE A 452 -0.56 -22.75 9.75
CA ILE A 452 -1.25 -23.36 10.88
C ILE A 452 -0.33 -24.34 11.64
N VAL A 453 0.51 -25.09 10.92
CA VAL A 453 1.42 -26.07 11.56
C VAL A 453 2.81 -25.53 11.88
N SER A 454 3.18 -24.36 11.34
CA SER A 454 4.50 -23.76 11.51
C SER A 454 4.86 -23.60 12.99
N GLU A 455 6.01 -24.17 13.37
CA GLU A 455 6.58 -24.09 14.73
C GLU A 455 5.63 -24.53 15.85
N ASN A 456 4.63 -25.37 15.55
CA ASN A 456 3.60 -25.79 16.50
C ASN A 456 3.39 -27.30 16.54
N GLN A 457 3.98 -27.96 17.52
CA GLN A 457 3.91 -29.42 17.67
C GLN A 457 2.48 -29.95 17.86
N VAL A 458 1.65 -29.23 18.60
CA VAL A 458 0.25 -29.63 18.85
C VAL A 458 -0.56 -29.59 17.56
N ALA A 459 -0.44 -28.51 16.78
CA ALA A 459 -1.10 -28.39 15.49
C ALA A 459 -0.63 -29.48 14.50
N LYS A 460 0.67 -29.78 14.48
CA LYS A 460 1.25 -30.86 13.66
C LYS A 460 0.67 -32.22 14.01
N GLU A 461 0.55 -32.54 15.31
CA GLU A 461 -0.06 -33.78 15.77
C GLU A 461 -1.56 -33.87 15.46
N LEU A 462 -2.30 -32.76 15.60
CA LEU A 462 -3.72 -32.70 15.26
C LEU A 462 -3.95 -32.95 13.77
N CYS A 463 -3.14 -32.34 12.90
CA CYS A 463 -3.21 -32.59 11.46
C CYS A 463 -2.92 -34.06 11.12
N LEU A 464 -2.01 -34.72 11.85
CA LEU A 464 -1.64 -36.11 11.58
C LEU A 464 -2.78 -37.10 11.92
N LYS A 465 -3.65 -36.71 12.86
CA LYS A 465 -4.84 -37.50 13.26
C LYS A 465 -6.00 -37.41 12.26
N VAL A 466 -5.92 -36.55 11.25
CA VAL A 466 -6.94 -36.45 10.20
C VAL A 466 -6.81 -37.65 9.26
N THR A 467 -7.86 -38.47 9.16
CA THR A 467 -7.86 -39.72 8.37
C THR A 467 -8.96 -39.75 7.32
N PHE A 468 -8.64 -40.27 6.14
CA PHE A 468 -9.50 -40.41 4.97
C PHE A 468 -9.82 -41.90 4.72
N GLY A 469 -11.07 -42.21 4.37
CA GLY A 469 -11.57 -43.56 4.11
C GLY A 469 -13.08 -43.63 4.36
N ASP A 470 -13.79 -44.54 3.68
CA ASP A 470 -15.25 -44.64 3.80
C ASP A 470 -15.68 -45.23 5.15
N GLU A 471 -16.91 -44.93 5.57
CA GLU A 471 -17.50 -45.53 6.78
C GLU A 471 -17.67 -47.04 6.59
N GLY A 472 -16.78 -47.83 7.19
CA GLY A 472 -16.83 -49.30 7.15
C GLY A 472 -15.64 -49.96 6.46
N GLU A 473 -14.72 -49.18 5.86
CA GLU A 473 -13.44 -49.70 5.40
C GLU A 473 -12.43 -49.81 6.56
N ASP A 474 -11.73 -50.94 6.63
CA ASP A 474 -10.75 -51.22 7.69
C ASP A 474 -9.46 -50.38 7.55
N GLU A 475 -9.19 -49.83 6.37
CA GLU A 475 -7.93 -49.15 6.05
C GLU A 475 -8.15 -47.66 5.80
N LYS A 476 -7.87 -46.84 6.82
CA LYS A 476 -7.91 -45.37 6.72
C LYS A 476 -6.51 -44.82 6.51
N ILE A 477 -6.39 -43.87 5.61
CA ILE A 477 -5.11 -43.22 5.27
C ILE A 477 -5.09 -41.83 5.92
N ASN A 478 -4.02 -41.49 6.64
CA ASN A 478 -3.90 -40.16 7.25
C ASN A 478 -3.62 -39.06 6.20
N LEU A 479 -3.75 -37.79 6.60
CA LEU A 479 -3.54 -36.63 5.73
C LEU A 479 -2.15 -36.60 5.08
N LEU A 480 -1.09 -36.98 5.81
CA LEU A 480 0.28 -37.00 5.27
C LEU A 480 0.39 -37.98 4.09
N HIS A 481 -0.10 -39.21 4.27
CA HIS A 481 -0.10 -40.22 3.20
C HIS A 481 -1.07 -39.86 2.08
N LYS A 482 -2.20 -39.22 2.38
CA LYS A 482 -3.13 -38.72 1.35
C LYS A 482 -2.46 -37.69 0.44
N LEU A 483 -1.68 -36.76 1.00
CA LEU A 483 -0.93 -35.77 0.23
C LEU A 483 0.15 -36.42 -0.65
N MET A 484 0.89 -37.39 -0.10
CA MET A 484 1.87 -38.15 -0.87
C MET A 484 1.23 -39.00 -1.97
N TYR A 485 0.05 -39.57 -1.71
CA TYR A 485 -0.75 -40.26 -2.72
C TYR A 485 -1.15 -39.30 -3.85
N THR A 486 -1.64 -38.10 -3.53
CA THR A 486 -1.99 -37.07 -4.52
C THR A 486 -0.80 -36.71 -5.41
N LEU A 487 0.40 -36.50 -4.82
CA LEU A 487 1.63 -36.25 -5.58
C LEU A 487 1.97 -37.40 -6.53
N ASN A 488 1.87 -38.64 -6.06
CA ASN A 488 2.12 -39.83 -6.87
C ASN A 488 1.10 -40.00 -8.01
N GLN A 489 -0.18 -39.73 -7.76
CA GLN A 489 -1.25 -39.82 -8.75
C GLN A 489 -1.10 -38.73 -9.82
N THR A 490 -0.84 -37.49 -9.42
CA THR A 490 -0.61 -36.36 -10.34
C THR A 490 0.60 -36.62 -11.24
N SER A 491 1.60 -37.37 -10.75
CA SER A 491 2.76 -37.78 -11.55
C SER A 491 2.45 -38.86 -12.58
N ARG A 492 1.37 -39.64 -12.41
CA ARG A 492 0.99 -40.77 -13.27
C ARG A 492 -0.07 -40.42 -14.32
N GLU A 493 -1.03 -39.56 -13.97
CA GLU A 493 -2.21 -39.28 -14.82
C GLU A 493 -1.95 -38.26 -15.94
N ASN A 494 -0.96 -37.37 -15.80
CA ASN A 494 -0.72 -36.27 -16.74
C ASN A 494 0.40 -36.53 -17.77
N ALA A 495 0.54 -37.77 -18.25
CA ALA A 495 1.36 -38.10 -19.42
C ALA A 495 0.76 -37.63 -20.77
N GLY A 496 -0.15 -36.64 -20.75
CA GLY A 496 -0.83 -36.03 -21.90
C GLY A 496 -0.34 -34.62 -22.27
N ILE A 497 -1.02 -33.98 -23.23
CA ILE A 497 -0.56 -32.79 -24.01
C ILE A 497 -0.22 -31.53 -23.17
N GLN A 498 -0.71 -31.42 -21.94
CA GLN A 498 -0.26 -30.42 -20.95
C GLN A 498 0.20 -31.19 -19.71
N GLY A 499 1.50 -31.10 -19.38
CA GLY A 499 2.05 -31.75 -18.18
C GLY A 499 1.38 -31.25 -16.89
N PRO A 500 1.63 -31.90 -15.74
CA PRO A 500 0.95 -31.57 -14.50
C PRO A 500 1.29 -30.14 -14.03
N ASP A 501 0.35 -29.50 -13.35
CA ASP A 501 0.57 -28.17 -12.78
C ASP A 501 1.65 -28.25 -11.68
N VAL A 502 2.80 -27.67 -11.97
CA VAL A 502 3.97 -27.66 -11.07
C VAL A 502 3.64 -27.00 -9.73
N ARG A 503 2.65 -26.10 -9.68
CA ARG A 503 2.22 -25.42 -8.46
C ARG A 503 1.66 -26.36 -7.40
N ILE A 504 1.00 -27.44 -7.82
CA ILE A 504 0.48 -28.47 -6.90
C ILE A 504 1.64 -29.16 -6.17
N TYR A 505 2.69 -29.54 -6.90
CA TYR A 505 3.89 -30.12 -6.31
C TYR A 505 4.58 -29.16 -5.36
N ILE A 506 4.77 -27.90 -5.79
CA ILE A 506 5.42 -26.88 -4.97
C ILE A 506 4.64 -26.66 -3.67
N GLY A 507 3.31 -26.49 -3.75
CA GLY A 507 2.46 -26.27 -2.59
C GLY A 507 2.53 -27.42 -1.60
N ILE A 508 2.30 -28.67 -2.05
CA ILE A 508 2.29 -29.84 -1.17
C ILE A 508 3.68 -30.13 -0.60
N LEU A 509 4.74 -30.13 -1.42
CA LEU A 509 6.10 -30.40 -0.92
C LEU A 509 6.58 -29.32 0.05
N SER A 510 6.23 -28.06 -0.18
CA SER A 510 6.52 -26.97 0.77
C SER A 510 5.78 -27.17 2.08
N PHE A 511 4.48 -27.51 2.03
CA PHE A 511 3.69 -27.81 3.22
C PHE A 511 4.24 -28.99 4.02
N ILE A 512 4.51 -30.13 3.37
CA ILE A 512 5.09 -31.30 4.05
C ILE A 512 6.46 -30.95 4.64
N SER A 513 7.27 -30.13 3.96
CA SER A 513 8.56 -29.67 4.50
C SER A 513 8.39 -28.84 5.77
N VAL A 514 7.44 -27.88 5.81
CA VAL A 514 7.12 -27.11 7.01
C VAL A 514 6.56 -28.00 8.14
N TRP A 515 5.72 -28.96 7.77
CA TRP A 515 5.10 -29.88 8.72
C TRP A 515 6.14 -30.80 9.38
N LEU A 516 7.03 -31.42 8.59
CA LEU A 516 8.02 -32.38 9.09
C LEU A 516 9.29 -31.75 9.68
N TYR A 517 9.51 -30.46 9.48
CA TYR A 517 10.60 -29.72 10.15
C TYR A 517 10.46 -29.86 11.67
N ASP A 518 11.49 -30.35 12.35
CA ASP A 518 11.48 -30.56 13.82
C ASP A 518 10.26 -31.36 14.33
N PHE A 519 9.80 -32.38 13.57
CA PHE A 519 8.64 -33.20 13.97
C PHE A 519 8.88 -34.69 13.70
N SER A 520 9.58 -35.34 14.63
CA SER A 520 10.05 -36.72 14.44
C SER A 520 8.93 -37.75 14.35
N VAL A 521 7.80 -37.54 15.04
CA VAL A 521 6.60 -38.39 14.92
C VAL A 521 6.09 -38.42 13.48
N GLY A 522 6.03 -37.26 12.82
CA GLY A 522 5.63 -37.19 11.41
C GLY A 522 6.68 -37.79 10.47
N VAL A 523 7.98 -37.66 10.79
CA VAL A 523 9.07 -38.31 10.02
C VAL A 523 8.94 -39.83 10.10
N LYS A 524 8.68 -40.38 11.29
CA LYS A 524 8.42 -41.81 11.47
C LYS A 524 7.21 -42.26 10.69
N GLU A 525 6.12 -41.49 10.73
CA GLU A 525 4.91 -41.79 9.95
C GLU A 525 5.18 -41.71 8.44
N PHE A 526 5.95 -40.73 7.96
CA PHE A 526 6.32 -40.66 6.54
C PHE A 526 6.98 -41.94 6.03
N PHE A 527 7.84 -42.55 6.86
CA PHE A 527 8.56 -43.79 6.55
C PHE A 527 7.72 -45.07 6.71
N SER A 528 6.50 -45.01 7.25
CA SER A 528 5.61 -46.18 7.34
C SER A 528 5.22 -46.71 5.95
N GLU A 529 5.19 -45.82 4.94
CA GLU A 529 4.87 -46.12 3.55
C GLU A 529 6.09 -45.96 2.64
N GLY A 530 6.65 -47.08 2.17
CA GLY A 530 7.87 -47.07 1.33
C GLY A 530 7.72 -46.31 0.00
N VAL A 531 6.49 -46.20 -0.52
CA VAL A 531 6.16 -45.47 -1.75
C VAL A 531 6.49 -43.97 -1.61
N ASN A 532 6.40 -43.41 -0.41
CA ASN A 532 6.70 -42.01 -0.14
C ASN A 532 8.17 -41.67 -0.44
N LEU A 533 9.09 -42.50 0.07
CA LEU A 533 10.52 -42.34 -0.17
C LEU A 533 10.87 -42.60 -1.64
N GLN A 534 10.25 -43.60 -2.25
CA GLN A 534 10.46 -43.91 -3.66
C GLN A 534 10.12 -42.72 -4.55
N PHE A 535 8.99 -42.05 -4.31
CA PHE A 535 8.60 -40.83 -5.02
C PHE A 535 9.70 -39.76 -4.97
N LEU A 536 10.21 -39.42 -3.78
CA LEU A 536 11.25 -38.39 -3.64
C LEU A 536 12.53 -38.75 -4.39
N VAL A 537 12.98 -40.01 -4.29
CA VAL A 537 14.17 -40.50 -4.98
C VAL A 537 14.00 -40.39 -6.50
N GLU A 538 12.83 -40.77 -7.03
CA GLU A 538 12.52 -40.66 -8.45
C GLU A 538 12.54 -39.21 -8.95
N GLN A 539 11.95 -38.27 -8.20
CA GLN A 539 11.96 -36.84 -8.58
C GLN A 539 13.39 -36.25 -8.61
N ILE A 540 14.26 -36.67 -7.67
CA ILE A 540 15.62 -36.12 -7.55
C ILE A 540 16.55 -36.66 -8.66
N ILE A 541 16.47 -37.96 -8.96
CA ILE A 541 17.40 -38.63 -9.89
C ILE A 541 17.12 -38.26 -11.35
N GLN A 542 15.86 -38.01 -11.72
CA GLN A 542 15.50 -37.71 -13.11
C GLN A 542 16.29 -36.52 -13.66
N SER A 543 16.96 -36.71 -14.80
CA SER A 543 17.78 -35.66 -15.43
C SER A 543 16.96 -34.64 -16.21
N SER A 544 15.74 -35.00 -16.63
CA SER A 544 14.85 -34.21 -17.47
C SER A 544 13.40 -34.62 -17.22
N GLY A 545 12.43 -33.73 -17.46
CA GLY A 545 10.99 -34.02 -17.32
C GLY A 545 10.38 -33.66 -15.97
N VAL A 546 11.21 -33.32 -14.98
CA VAL A 546 10.79 -32.78 -13.68
C VAL A 546 11.22 -31.32 -13.57
N ASP A 547 10.33 -30.47 -13.07
CA ASP A 547 10.65 -29.07 -12.82
C ASP A 547 11.76 -28.93 -11.76
N PRO A 548 12.80 -28.08 -11.98
CA PRO A 548 13.91 -27.93 -11.04
C PRO A 548 13.50 -27.57 -9.61
N LEU A 549 12.39 -26.85 -9.40
CA LEU A 549 11.87 -26.52 -8.08
C LEU A 549 11.34 -27.76 -7.36
N VAL A 550 10.65 -28.64 -8.07
CA VAL A 550 10.15 -29.91 -7.52
C VAL A 550 11.30 -30.81 -7.13
N GLN A 551 12.36 -30.87 -7.95
CA GLN A 551 13.57 -31.63 -7.61
C GLN A 551 14.28 -31.06 -6.39
N GLY A 552 14.37 -29.73 -6.33
CA GLY A 552 14.96 -29.00 -5.20
C GLY A 552 14.20 -29.25 -3.90
N LEU A 553 12.87 -29.09 -3.92
CA LEU A 553 12.00 -29.32 -2.76
C LEU A 553 11.98 -30.79 -2.33
N SER A 554 12.02 -31.73 -3.28
CA SER A 554 12.13 -33.16 -2.96
C SER A 554 13.47 -33.48 -2.28
N SER A 555 14.56 -32.88 -2.75
CA SER A 555 15.89 -32.97 -2.13
C SER A 555 15.89 -32.35 -0.72
N TYR A 556 15.24 -31.19 -0.56
CA TYR A 556 15.12 -30.51 0.73
C TYR A 556 14.33 -31.35 1.73
N LEU A 557 13.17 -31.88 1.33
CA LEU A 557 12.36 -32.76 2.16
C LEU A 557 13.13 -34.03 2.56
N LEU A 558 13.86 -34.66 1.63
CA LEU A 558 14.72 -35.81 1.96
C LEU A 558 15.83 -35.43 2.95
N GLY A 559 16.37 -34.22 2.86
CA GLY A 559 17.31 -33.67 3.85
C GLY A 559 16.66 -33.50 5.24
N LEU A 560 15.43 -32.99 5.31
CA LEU A 560 14.68 -32.90 6.57
C LEU A 560 14.40 -34.27 7.18
N LEU A 561 14.01 -35.24 6.36
CA LEU A 561 13.80 -36.62 6.77
C LEU A 561 15.10 -37.29 7.23
N PHE A 562 16.28 -36.84 6.80
CA PHE A 562 17.55 -37.29 7.37
C PHE A 562 17.83 -36.60 8.71
N GLU A 563 17.65 -35.28 8.78
CA GLU A 563 18.01 -34.47 9.93
C GLU A 563 17.14 -34.76 11.16
N PHE A 564 15.82 -34.86 10.97
CA PHE A 564 14.83 -35.00 12.05
C PHE A 564 14.37 -36.44 12.30
N ASN A 565 15.08 -37.44 11.74
CA ASN A 565 14.78 -38.85 11.97
C ASN A 565 15.40 -39.36 13.27
N ASP A 566 14.55 -39.71 14.23
CA ASP A 566 14.91 -40.28 15.53
C ASP A 566 14.61 -41.80 15.62
N ASN A 567 14.30 -42.45 14.49
CA ASN A 567 13.99 -43.87 14.47
C ASN A 567 15.16 -44.70 15.02
N PRO A 568 14.87 -45.73 15.84
CA PRO A 568 15.90 -46.62 16.35
C PRO A 568 16.53 -47.42 15.20
N LYS A 569 17.82 -47.75 15.29
CA LYS A 569 18.54 -48.54 14.28
C LYS A 569 17.85 -49.87 13.93
N GLU A 570 17.15 -50.45 14.90
CA GLU A 570 16.41 -51.70 14.78
C GLU A 570 15.23 -51.62 13.78
N SER A 571 14.72 -50.41 13.50
CA SER A 571 13.64 -50.22 12.51
C SER A 571 14.11 -50.46 11.08
N GLY A 572 15.42 -50.42 10.81
CA GLY A 572 15.98 -50.44 9.45
C GLY A 572 15.71 -49.17 8.63
N LEU A 573 15.09 -48.15 9.23
CA LEU A 573 14.70 -46.88 8.62
C LEU A 573 15.30 -45.69 9.40
N ASP A 574 16.51 -45.87 9.91
CA ASP A 574 17.26 -44.90 10.70
C ASP A 574 18.00 -43.88 9.80
N LYS A 575 18.70 -42.93 10.42
CA LYS A 575 19.51 -41.93 9.69
C LYS A 575 20.53 -42.57 8.74
N GLN A 576 21.13 -43.71 9.12
CA GLN A 576 22.11 -44.40 8.29
C GLN A 576 21.48 -44.96 7.01
N PHE A 577 20.27 -45.52 7.11
CA PHE A 577 19.51 -45.94 5.93
C PHE A 577 19.28 -44.78 4.96
N VAL A 578 18.81 -43.62 5.44
CA VAL A 578 18.57 -42.44 4.60
C VAL A 578 19.88 -41.93 3.98
N GLN A 579 20.97 -41.90 4.75
CA GLN A 579 22.30 -41.55 4.23
C GLN A 579 22.73 -42.48 3.09
N ASN A 580 22.52 -43.80 3.26
CA ASN A 580 22.85 -44.78 2.22
C ASN A 580 22.01 -44.58 0.96
N VAL A 581 20.73 -44.21 1.09
CA VAL A 581 19.87 -43.85 -0.05
C VAL A 581 20.45 -42.63 -0.79
N ILE A 582 20.84 -41.58 -0.07
CA ILE A 582 21.44 -40.37 -0.66
C ILE A 582 22.76 -40.70 -1.37
N VAL A 583 23.67 -41.42 -0.72
CA VAL A 583 25.01 -41.69 -1.26
C VAL A 583 24.96 -42.72 -2.39
N SER A 584 24.26 -43.84 -2.19
CA SER A 584 24.34 -44.98 -3.10
C SER A 584 23.30 -44.96 -4.23
N ARG A 585 22.11 -44.37 -4.02
CA ARG A 585 21.07 -44.33 -5.06
C ARG A 585 21.04 -43.00 -5.80
N ILE A 586 21.16 -41.88 -5.09
CA ILE A 586 21.06 -40.53 -5.67
C ILE A 586 22.42 -40.00 -6.12
N GLY A 587 23.44 -40.16 -5.28
CA GLY A 587 24.73 -39.51 -5.41
C GLY A 587 24.75 -38.15 -4.71
N SER A 588 25.73 -37.93 -3.84
CA SER A 588 25.84 -36.72 -3.01
C SER A 588 25.91 -35.42 -3.83
N ASP A 589 26.62 -35.43 -4.96
CA ASP A 589 26.74 -34.26 -5.82
C ASP A 589 25.41 -33.87 -6.47
N VAL A 590 24.61 -34.87 -6.88
CA VAL A 590 23.27 -34.63 -7.46
C VAL A 590 22.36 -34.06 -6.40
N PHE A 591 22.33 -34.66 -5.21
CA PHE A 591 21.53 -34.22 -4.07
C PHE A 591 21.81 -32.74 -3.70
N LEU A 592 23.09 -32.40 -3.50
CA LEU A 592 23.52 -31.03 -3.18
C LEU A 592 23.26 -30.07 -4.34
N GLY A 593 23.50 -30.51 -5.59
CA GLY A 593 23.22 -29.73 -6.78
C GLY A 593 21.75 -29.32 -6.91
N ARG A 594 20.80 -30.21 -6.53
CA ARG A 594 19.37 -29.86 -6.53
C ARG A 594 19.03 -28.80 -5.48
N LEU A 595 19.62 -28.88 -4.29
CA LEU A 595 19.42 -27.88 -3.23
C LEU A 595 19.96 -26.50 -3.63
N SER A 596 21.17 -26.44 -4.20
CA SER A 596 21.76 -25.18 -4.67
C SER A 596 20.89 -24.52 -5.73
N ARG A 597 20.37 -25.29 -6.70
CA ARG A 597 19.47 -24.77 -7.74
C ARG A 597 18.14 -24.24 -7.20
N LEU A 598 17.59 -24.83 -6.14
CA LEU A 598 16.40 -24.30 -5.47
C LEU A 598 16.70 -22.91 -4.89
N LYS A 599 17.81 -22.78 -4.18
CA LYS A 599 18.25 -21.52 -3.54
C LYS A 599 18.56 -20.42 -4.57
N GLU A 600 19.08 -20.79 -5.74
CA GLU A 600 19.37 -19.89 -6.85
C GLU A 600 18.12 -19.47 -7.66
N SER A 601 16.97 -20.11 -7.42
CA SER A 601 15.75 -19.79 -8.14
C SER A 601 15.33 -18.33 -7.91
N PRO A 602 14.99 -17.57 -8.97
CA PRO A 602 14.48 -16.22 -8.83
C PRO A 602 13.15 -16.18 -8.06
N TYR A 603 12.34 -17.24 -8.12
CA TYR A 603 11.10 -17.34 -7.35
C TYR A 603 11.39 -17.45 -5.85
N PHE A 604 12.39 -18.25 -5.46
CA PHE A 604 12.80 -18.42 -4.07
C PHE A 604 13.43 -17.15 -3.51
N GLN A 605 14.33 -16.50 -4.27
CA GLN A 605 15.01 -15.27 -3.84
C GLN A 605 14.04 -14.09 -3.68
N LYS A 606 13.05 -13.95 -4.58
CA LYS A 606 12.03 -12.89 -4.48
C LYS A 606 11.08 -13.11 -3.31
N ALA A 607 10.75 -14.36 -2.98
CA ALA A 607 9.87 -14.67 -1.86
C ALA A 607 10.46 -14.24 -0.51
N ASN A 608 11.79 -14.34 -0.33
CA ASN A 608 12.46 -13.96 0.91
C ASN A 608 12.20 -12.49 1.32
N LEU A 609 12.03 -11.60 0.34
CA LEU A 609 11.73 -10.17 0.57
C LEU A 609 10.35 -9.90 1.18
N TYR A 610 9.47 -10.90 1.25
CA TYR A 610 8.13 -10.80 1.85
C TYR A 610 8.05 -11.38 3.27
N PHE A 611 9.08 -12.10 3.71
CA PHE A 611 9.14 -12.74 5.04
C PHE A 611 10.11 -12.06 6.03
N ASP A 612 11.02 -11.23 5.53
CA ASP A 612 11.82 -10.26 6.31
C ASP A 612 11.01 -8.97 6.56
#